data_AF-A0A317IFL7-F1
#
_entry.id   AF-A0A317IFL7-F1
#
_cell.length_a   1.000
_cell.length_b   1.000
_cell.length_c   1.000
_cell.angle_alpha   90.00
_cell.angle_beta   90.00
_cell.angle_gamma   90.00
#
_symmetry.space_group_name_H-M   'P 1'
#
loop_
_entity.id
_entity.type
_entity.pdbx_description
1 polymer ?
#
loop_
_entity_poly.entity_id
_entity_poly.type
_entity_poly.pdbx_seq_one_letter_code
_entity_poly.pdbx_strand_id
1 'polypeptide(L)'
;MYLQSQLEGLTSIFYELMPFGVELKRQQVQDHYDKRLVSARKTQVSVAENELRRQFNTKANQVRNLVDSAESLGDAANKVNLIRAAASLPGERNKPLKGSVLDYCKGIILENRVDPNVLISMFESTELGPVEARVMLASTMFLIPETVNHAGEKLPVRNLLAQIIGLVKSENLLPRNDPFLNEAMCALEGIEEESD
;
A
#
# COMPACT_ATOMS: atom_id res chain seq x y z
N MET A 1 9.26 -12.81 -4.03
CA MET A 1 8.35 -12.84 -5.20
C MET A 1 6.88 -12.65 -4.80
N TYR A 2 6.34 -13.39 -3.82
CA TYR A 2 4.93 -13.22 -3.41
C TYR A 2 4.59 -11.80 -2.92
N LEU A 3 5.32 -11.28 -1.92
CA LEU A 3 5.08 -9.93 -1.37
C LEU A 3 5.28 -8.83 -2.42
N GLN A 4 6.24 -8.99 -3.33
CA GLN A 4 6.44 -8.06 -4.45
C GLN A 4 5.19 -8.01 -5.34
N SER A 5 4.65 -9.17 -5.73
CA SER A 5 3.43 -9.25 -6.54
C SER A 5 2.20 -8.69 -5.81
N GLN A 6 2.13 -8.82 -4.48
CA GLN A 6 1.05 -8.24 -3.68
C GLN A 6 1.17 -6.72 -3.61
N LEU A 7 2.38 -6.20 -3.41
CA LEU A 7 2.67 -4.78 -3.44
C LEU A 7 2.32 -4.17 -4.80
N GLU A 8 2.74 -4.80 -5.91
CA GLU A 8 2.39 -4.34 -7.27
C GLU A 8 0.88 -4.30 -7.50
N GLY A 9 0.14 -5.29 -6.98
CA GLY A 9 -1.32 -5.28 -6.99
C GLY A 9 -1.89 -4.13 -6.18
N LEU A 10 -1.33 -3.87 -5.00
CA LEU A 10 -1.75 -2.78 -4.11
C LEU A 10 -1.49 -1.40 -4.74
N THR A 11 -0.30 -1.18 -5.29
CA THR A 11 0.09 0.02 -6.05
C THR A 11 -0.86 0.25 -7.22
N SER A 12 -1.16 -0.80 -7.97
CA SER A 12 -2.12 -0.74 -9.08
C SER A 12 -3.52 -0.30 -8.62
N ILE A 13 -3.98 -0.82 -7.49
CA ILE A 13 -5.27 -0.42 -6.91
C ILE A 13 -5.26 1.07 -6.54
N PHE A 14 -4.25 1.52 -5.79
CA PHE A 14 -4.22 2.87 -5.23
C PHE A 14 -3.95 3.97 -6.27
N TYR A 15 -3.14 3.69 -7.30
CA TYR A 15 -2.75 4.70 -8.29
C TYR A 15 -3.43 4.55 -9.65
N GLU A 16 -3.89 3.36 -10.03
CA GLU A 16 -4.45 3.14 -11.37
C GLU A 16 -5.97 2.86 -11.38
N LEU A 17 -6.54 2.36 -10.28
CA LEU A 17 -7.95 1.95 -10.22
C LEU A 17 -8.81 2.88 -9.38
N MET A 18 -8.46 3.08 -8.11
CA MET A 18 -9.22 3.91 -7.18
C MET A 18 -9.38 5.37 -7.64
N PRO A 19 -8.33 6.07 -8.15
CA PRO A 19 -8.48 7.45 -8.61
C PRO A 19 -9.45 7.60 -9.79
N PHE A 20 -9.67 6.51 -10.53
CA PHE A 20 -10.58 6.47 -11.68
C PHE A 20 -11.94 5.83 -11.33
N GLY A 21 -12.20 5.55 -10.04
CA GLY A 21 -13.47 4.98 -9.57
C GLY A 21 -13.76 3.57 -10.10
N VAL A 22 -12.73 2.80 -10.43
CA VAL A 22 -12.92 1.42 -10.91
C VAL A 22 -13.32 0.54 -9.74
N GLU A 23 -14.49 -0.10 -9.85
CA GLU A 23 -14.91 -1.09 -8.85
C GLU A 23 -13.92 -2.26 -8.81
N LEU A 24 -13.54 -2.67 -7.60
CA LEU A 24 -12.63 -3.79 -7.35
C LEU A 24 -13.34 -5.14 -7.50
N LYS A 25 -14.02 -5.34 -8.62
CA LYS A 25 -14.66 -6.60 -8.99
C LYS A 25 -13.89 -7.23 -10.12
N ARG A 26 -13.91 -8.56 -10.16
CA ARG A 26 -13.11 -9.39 -11.07
C ARG A 26 -13.23 -8.98 -12.55
N GLN A 27 -14.44 -8.68 -13.02
CA GLN A 27 -14.69 -8.28 -14.41
C GLN A 27 -14.27 -6.82 -14.67
N GLN A 28 -14.60 -5.91 -13.75
CA GLN A 28 -14.34 -4.48 -13.87
C GLN A 28 -12.84 -4.17 -13.91
N VAL A 29 -12.03 -4.90 -13.12
CA VAL A 29 -10.57 -4.85 -13.18
C VAL A 29 -10.04 -5.31 -14.54
N GLN A 30 -10.57 -6.42 -15.08
CA GLN A 30 -10.17 -6.91 -16.40
C GLN A 30 -10.53 -5.91 -17.50
N ASP A 31 -11.75 -5.40 -17.49
CA ASP A 31 -12.25 -4.43 -18.47
C ASP A 31 -11.41 -3.14 -18.47
N HIS A 32 -10.98 -2.68 -17.29
CA HIS A 32 -10.09 -1.52 -17.18
C HIS A 32 -8.76 -1.77 -17.91
N TYR A 33 -8.11 -2.90 -17.64
CA TYR A 33 -6.81 -3.21 -18.24
C TYR A 33 -6.91 -3.57 -19.73
N ASP A 34 -8.00 -4.20 -20.18
CA ASP A 34 -8.26 -4.45 -21.59
C ASP A 34 -8.44 -3.13 -22.36
N LYS A 35 -9.15 -2.14 -21.79
CA LYS A 35 -9.26 -0.79 -22.37
C LYS A 35 -7.89 -0.10 -22.47
N ARG A 36 -7.07 -0.17 -21.43
CA ARG A 36 -5.70 0.40 -21.46
C ARG A 36 -4.80 -0.30 -22.48
N LEU A 37 -4.92 -1.62 -22.63
CA LEU A 37 -4.22 -2.37 -23.66
C LEU A 37 -4.59 -1.89 -25.06
N VAL A 38 -5.89 -1.71 -25.34
CA VAL A 38 -6.37 -1.18 -26.64
C VAL A 38 -5.80 0.20 -26.91
N SER A 39 -5.77 1.08 -25.90
CA SER A 39 -5.19 2.42 -26.04
C SER A 39 -3.68 2.38 -26.29
N ALA A 40 -2.94 1.55 -25.54
CA ALA A 40 -1.48 1.40 -25.70
C ALA A 40 -1.09 0.83 -27.07
N ARG A 41 -1.87 -0.12 -27.60
CA ARG A 41 -1.68 -0.69 -28.95
C ARG A 41 -1.82 0.36 -30.05
N LYS A 42 -2.64 1.39 -29.87
CA LYS A 42 -2.76 2.49 -30.84
C LYS A 42 -1.53 3.39 -30.86
N THR A 43 -0.74 3.42 -29.80
CA THR A 43 0.40 4.33 -29.62
C THR A 43 1.76 3.66 -29.84
N GLN A 44 1.89 2.36 -29.60
CA GLN A 44 3.16 1.64 -29.68
C GLN A 44 3.22 0.72 -30.90
N VAL A 45 3.96 1.15 -31.93
CA VAL A 45 4.14 0.40 -33.20
C VAL A 45 5.20 -0.72 -33.07
N SER A 46 6.05 -0.73 -32.02
CA SER A 46 7.23 -1.63 -31.95
C SER A 46 7.28 -2.65 -30.80
N VAL A 47 6.31 -2.67 -29.88
CA VAL A 47 6.27 -3.70 -28.81
C VAL A 47 5.58 -4.95 -29.35
N ALA A 48 6.19 -6.12 -29.17
CA ALA A 48 5.56 -7.39 -29.53
C ALA A 48 4.18 -7.49 -28.85
N GLU A 49 3.11 -7.53 -29.65
CA GLU A 49 1.72 -7.44 -29.19
C GLU A 49 1.40 -8.42 -28.04
N ASN A 50 2.00 -9.61 -28.11
CA ASN A 50 1.86 -10.67 -27.12
C ASN A 50 2.48 -10.29 -25.76
N GLU A 51 3.60 -9.57 -25.76
CA GLU A 51 4.28 -9.13 -24.55
C GLU A 51 3.48 -8.05 -23.82
N LEU A 52 2.97 -7.07 -24.57
CA LEU A 52 2.12 -6.03 -24.00
C LEU A 52 0.86 -6.63 -23.38
N ARG A 53 0.20 -7.55 -24.10
CA ARG A 53 -0.96 -8.28 -23.57
C ARG A 53 -0.62 -9.07 -22.30
N ARG A 54 0.53 -9.74 -22.27
CA ARG A 54 1.02 -10.47 -21.10
C ARG A 54 1.15 -9.55 -19.88
N GLN A 55 1.75 -8.37 -20.04
CA GLN A 55 1.95 -7.41 -18.95
C GLN A 55 0.62 -6.92 -18.36
N PHE A 56 -0.33 -6.52 -19.20
CA PHE A 56 -1.66 -6.08 -18.74
C PHE A 56 -2.43 -7.21 -18.02
N ASN A 57 -2.36 -8.44 -18.54
CA ASN A 57 -2.95 -9.59 -17.88
C ASN A 57 -2.28 -9.91 -16.54
N THR A 58 -0.96 -9.78 -16.43
CA THR A 58 -0.24 -9.95 -15.17
C THR A 58 -0.74 -8.95 -14.13
N LYS A 59 -0.83 -7.65 -14.47
CA LYS A 59 -1.37 -6.63 -13.55
C LYS A 59 -2.80 -6.93 -13.13
N ALA A 60 -3.67 -7.26 -14.08
CA ALA A 60 -5.07 -7.60 -13.78
C ALA A 60 -5.15 -8.79 -12.79
N ASN A 61 -4.32 -9.81 -12.98
CA ASN A 61 -4.26 -10.97 -12.08
C ASN A 61 -3.72 -10.63 -10.70
N GLN A 62 -2.70 -9.77 -10.60
CA GLN A 62 -2.16 -9.31 -9.32
C GLN A 62 -3.22 -8.58 -8.50
N VAL A 63 -3.95 -7.65 -9.12
CA VAL A 63 -5.08 -6.95 -8.49
C VAL A 63 -6.16 -7.93 -8.06
N ARG A 64 -6.61 -8.83 -8.96
CA ARG A 64 -7.68 -9.79 -8.64
C ARG A 64 -7.31 -10.70 -7.48
N ASN A 65 -6.09 -11.24 -7.48
CA ASN A 65 -5.62 -12.11 -6.40
C ASN A 65 -5.52 -11.37 -5.06
N LEU A 66 -5.15 -10.09 -5.07
CA LEU A 66 -5.12 -9.26 -3.88
C LEU A 66 -6.55 -8.96 -3.38
N VAL A 67 -7.49 -8.63 -4.27
CA VAL A 67 -8.90 -8.43 -3.93
C VAL A 67 -9.50 -9.69 -3.33
N ASP A 68 -9.35 -10.84 -3.99
CA ASP A 68 -9.82 -12.15 -3.49
C ASP A 68 -9.21 -12.43 -2.09
N SER A 69 -7.97 -12.00 -1.85
CA SER A 69 -7.31 -12.10 -0.54
C SER A 69 -7.90 -11.16 0.51
N ALA A 70 -8.25 -9.93 0.14
CA ALA A 70 -8.84 -8.95 1.04
C ALA A 70 -10.29 -9.31 1.42
N GLU A 71 -11.04 -9.91 0.49
CA GLU A 71 -12.39 -10.44 0.76
C GLU A 71 -12.38 -11.50 1.87
N SER A 72 -11.31 -12.29 1.99
CA SER A 72 -11.16 -13.26 3.08
C SER A 72 -10.97 -12.62 4.47
N LEU A 73 -10.55 -11.34 4.50
CA LEU A 73 -10.37 -10.56 5.74
C LEU A 73 -11.59 -9.70 6.09
N GLY A 74 -12.49 -9.48 5.13
CA GLY A 74 -13.65 -8.61 5.27
C GLY A 74 -14.01 -7.92 3.96
N ASP A 75 -14.44 -6.67 4.01
CA ASP A 75 -14.76 -5.90 2.80
C ASP A 75 -13.49 -5.50 2.04
N ALA A 76 -13.38 -5.89 0.76
CA ALA A 76 -12.27 -5.53 -0.12
C ALA A 76 -12.32 -4.08 -0.63
N ALA A 77 -13.45 -3.37 -0.45
CA ALA A 77 -13.49 -1.92 -0.64
C ALA A 77 -12.80 -1.16 0.50
N ASN A 78 -12.57 -1.81 1.64
CA ASN A 78 -11.83 -1.23 2.74
C ASN A 78 -10.31 -1.24 2.45
N LYS A 79 -9.74 -0.06 2.28
CA LYS A 79 -8.30 0.17 2.06
C LYS A 79 -7.41 -0.51 3.10
N VAL A 80 -7.82 -0.55 4.37
CA VAL A 80 -7.05 -1.22 5.44
C VAL A 80 -6.99 -2.73 5.19
N ASN A 81 -8.07 -3.34 4.73
CA ASN A 81 -8.11 -4.78 4.42
C ASN A 81 -7.23 -5.11 3.21
N LEU A 82 -7.23 -4.27 2.17
CA LEU A 82 -6.34 -4.41 1.02
C LEU A 82 -4.87 -4.34 1.43
N ILE A 83 -4.51 -3.34 2.23
CA ILE A 83 -3.14 -3.18 2.75
C ILE A 83 -2.74 -4.39 3.58
N ARG A 84 -3.60 -4.83 4.51
CA ARG A 84 -3.34 -6.01 5.35
C ARG A 84 -3.19 -7.28 4.51
N ALA A 85 -4.03 -7.48 3.50
CA ALA A 85 -3.96 -8.64 2.61
C ALA A 85 -2.66 -8.68 1.81
N ALA A 86 -2.14 -7.50 1.40
CA ALA A 86 -0.90 -7.38 0.66
C ALA A 86 0.35 -7.55 1.54
N ALA A 87 0.31 -6.99 2.75
CA ALA A 87 1.40 -7.01 3.73
C ALA A 87 1.60 -8.38 4.41
N SER A 88 0.58 -9.24 4.37
CA SER A 88 0.58 -10.54 5.06
C SER A 88 0.90 -11.70 4.11
N LEU A 89 1.74 -12.62 4.55
CA LEU A 89 1.82 -13.94 3.92
C LEU A 89 0.53 -14.73 4.20
N PRO A 90 0.17 -15.73 3.37
CA PRO A 90 -1.07 -16.49 3.52
C PRO A 90 -1.30 -17.05 4.95
N GLY A 91 -0.25 -17.55 5.61
CA GLY A 91 -0.34 -18.09 6.97
C GLY A 91 -0.42 -17.04 8.08
N GLU A 92 -0.22 -15.76 7.77
CA GLU A 92 -0.19 -14.66 8.75
C GLU A 92 -1.48 -13.84 8.75
N ARG A 93 -2.33 -14.00 7.72
CA ARG A 93 -3.56 -13.22 7.52
C ARG A 93 -4.56 -13.31 8.67
N ASN A 94 -4.62 -14.47 9.32
CA ASN A 94 -5.53 -14.69 10.45
C ASN A 94 -4.99 -14.13 11.78
N LYS A 95 -3.72 -13.71 11.83
CA LYS A 95 -3.17 -13.07 13.03
C LYS A 95 -3.72 -11.65 13.13
N PRO A 96 -4.34 -11.27 14.26
CA PRO A 96 -4.82 -9.91 14.44
C PRO A 96 -3.62 -8.96 14.47
N LEU A 97 -3.80 -7.77 13.88
CA LEU A 97 -2.87 -6.68 14.09
C LEU A 97 -3.01 -6.18 15.53
N LYS A 98 -1.92 -5.64 16.07
CA LYS A 98 -1.99 -4.91 17.33
C LYS A 98 -2.98 -3.74 17.23
N GLY A 99 -3.66 -3.46 18.33
CA GLY A 99 -4.66 -2.38 18.42
C GLY A 99 -4.10 -1.04 17.96
N SER A 100 -2.94 -0.63 18.49
CA SER A 100 -2.32 0.64 18.14
C SER A 100 -1.98 0.76 16.65
N VAL A 101 -1.47 -0.32 16.03
CA VAL A 101 -1.18 -0.36 14.58
C VAL A 101 -2.48 -0.24 13.77
N LEU A 102 -3.52 -0.97 14.17
CA LEU A 102 -4.82 -0.91 13.49
C LEU A 102 -5.47 0.47 13.62
N ASP A 103 -5.41 1.08 14.79
CA ASP A 103 -5.97 2.39 15.08
C ASP A 103 -5.24 3.49 14.31
N TYR A 104 -3.91 3.40 14.22
CA TYR A 104 -3.10 4.26 13.35
C TYR A 104 -3.52 4.15 11.89
N CYS A 105 -3.64 2.92 11.37
CA CYS A 105 -3.99 2.71 9.96
C CYS A 105 -5.38 3.27 9.66
N LYS A 106 -6.35 3.06 10.55
CA LYS A 106 -7.71 3.63 10.40
C LYS A 106 -7.68 5.14 10.44
N GLY A 107 -7.01 5.75 11.42
CA GLY A 107 -6.91 7.20 11.55
C GLY A 107 -6.31 7.83 10.29
N ILE A 108 -5.25 7.23 9.75
CA ILE A 108 -4.61 7.75 8.55
C ILE A 108 -5.48 7.57 7.31
N ILE A 109 -5.95 6.35 7.06
CA ILE A 109 -6.57 6.00 5.78
C ILE A 109 -7.99 6.55 5.68
N LEU A 110 -8.72 6.59 6.79
CA LEU A 110 -10.14 6.96 6.83
C LEU A 110 -10.34 8.40 7.27
N GLU A 111 -9.47 8.92 8.15
CA GLU A 111 -9.67 10.23 8.79
C GLU A 111 -8.59 11.26 8.43
N ASN A 112 -7.56 10.87 7.68
CA ASN A 112 -6.38 11.70 7.40
C ASN A 112 -5.78 12.32 8.68
N ARG A 113 -5.75 11.54 9.77
CA ARG A 113 -5.38 11.96 11.12
C ARG A 113 -4.42 10.96 11.76
N VAL A 114 -3.52 11.45 12.58
CA VAL A 114 -2.67 10.65 13.47
C VAL A 114 -2.87 11.12 14.90
N ASP A 115 -3.29 10.20 15.78
CA ASP A 115 -3.32 10.45 17.21
C ASP A 115 -1.89 10.35 17.79
N PRO A 116 -1.37 11.39 18.46
CA PRO A 116 -0.04 11.36 19.06
C PRO A 116 0.17 10.21 20.05
N ASN A 117 -0.85 9.87 20.85
CA ASN A 117 -0.73 8.80 21.84
C ASN A 117 -0.63 7.42 21.17
N VAL A 118 -1.37 7.23 20.07
CA VAL A 118 -1.28 6.00 19.26
C VAL A 118 0.10 5.91 18.63
N LEU A 119 0.62 7.02 18.09
CA LEU A 119 1.94 7.08 17.47
C LEU A 119 3.05 6.73 18.47
N ILE A 120 3.05 7.36 19.66
CA ILE A 120 3.98 7.06 20.76
C ILE A 120 3.88 5.59 21.15
N SER A 121 2.66 5.09 21.40
CA SER A 121 2.43 3.70 21.78
C SER A 121 2.97 2.70 20.75
N MET A 122 2.94 3.05 19.46
CA MET A 122 3.51 2.21 18.41
C MET A 122 5.04 2.22 18.44
N PHE A 123 5.66 3.39 18.55
CA PHE A 123 7.13 3.51 18.59
C PHE A 123 7.74 2.88 19.84
N GLU A 124 7.03 2.88 20.97
CA GLU A 124 7.47 2.26 22.21
C GLU A 124 7.17 0.75 22.29
N SER A 125 6.47 0.19 21.29
CA SER A 125 6.04 -1.20 21.33
C SER A 125 7.16 -2.17 20.96
N THR A 126 7.59 -3.00 21.93
CA THR A 126 8.67 -3.98 21.77
C THR A 126 8.30 -5.24 20.98
N GLU A 127 7.02 -5.44 20.65
CA GLU A 127 6.51 -6.69 20.05
C GLU A 127 6.13 -6.53 18.56
N LEU A 128 6.56 -5.47 17.87
CA LEU A 128 6.13 -5.25 16.47
C LEU A 128 6.69 -6.37 15.57
N GLY A 129 5.83 -6.90 14.72
CA GLY A 129 6.20 -7.95 13.78
C GLY A 129 6.38 -7.44 12.35
N PRO A 130 6.80 -8.32 11.43
CA PRO A 130 6.97 -7.98 10.01
C PRO A 130 5.67 -7.52 9.34
N VAL A 131 4.51 -8.10 9.70
CA VAL A 131 3.23 -7.71 9.12
C VAL A 131 2.84 -6.30 9.55
N GLU A 132 2.98 -5.99 10.84
CA GLU A 132 2.73 -4.65 11.38
C GLU A 132 3.62 -3.63 10.68
N ALA A 133 4.92 -3.91 10.54
CA ALA A 133 5.87 -3.05 9.84
C ALA A 133 5.41 -2.72 8.41
N ARG A 134 5.06 -3.74 7.62
CA ARG A 134 4.60 -3.55 6.23
C ARG A 134 3.27 -2.79 6.16
N VAL A 135 2.34 -3.08 7.06
CA VAL A 135 1.04 -2.41 7.13
C VAL A 135 1.20 -0.93 7.47
N MET A 136 2.08 -0.60 8.44
CA MET A 136 2.40 0.79 8.77
C MET A 136 2.98 1.52 7.55
N LEU A 137 4.03 0.95 6.93
CA LEU A 137 4.68 1.55 5.75
C LEU A 137 3.68 1.80 4.61
N ALA A 138 2.87 0.78 4.26
CA ALA A 138 1.90 0.89 3.18
C ALA A 138 0.78 1.90 3.50
N SER A 139 0.32 1.96 4.73
CA SER A 139 -0.72 2.92 5.14
C SER A 139 -0.27 4.37 5.01
N THR A 140 1.04 4.62 5.14
CA THR A 140 1.62 5.96 5.04
C THR A 140 2.08 6.30 3.61
N MET A 141 2.75 5.39 2.91
CA MET A 141 3.37 5.70 1.60
C MET A 141 2.34 5.89 0.46
N PHE A 142 1.14 5.33 0.60
CA PHE A 142 0.06 5.49 -0.38
C PHE A 142 -0.87 6.68 -0.08
N LEU A 143 -0.54 7.53 0.89
CA LEU A 143 -1.33 8.73 1.15
C LEU A 143 -1.20 9.73 0.01
N ILE A 144 -2.35 10.28 -0.39
CA ILE A 144 -2.44 11.36 -1.38
C ILE A 144 -2.17 12.73 -0.73
N PRO A 145 -2.71 13.03 0.47
CA PRO A 145 -2.41 14.30 1.13
C PRO A 145 -0.95 14.38 1.57
N GLU A 146 -0.32 15.55 1.40
CA GLU A 146 1.05 15.80 1.87
C GLU A 146 1.14 15.97 3.39
N THR A 147 0.03 16.30 4.04
CA THR A 147 -0.07 16.47 5.49
C THR A 147 -1.25 15.73 6.09
N VAL A 148 -1.07 15.27 7.33
CA VAL A 148 -2.11 14.67 8.17
C VAL A 148 -2.36 15.55 9.39
N ASN A 149 -3.58 15.50 9.92
CA ASN A 149 -3.90 16.18 11.17
C ASN A 149 -3.27 15.44 12.36
N HIS A 150 -2.43 16.13 13.13
CA HIS A 150 -1.79 15.65 14.34
C HIS A 150 -2.18 16.56 15.51
N ALA A 151 -3.24 16.17 16.24
CA ALA A 151 -3.78 16.94 17.37
C ALA A 151 -4.09 18.44 17.07
N GLY A 152 -4.52 18.75 15.86
CA GLY A 152 -4.82 20.12 15.41
C GLY A 152 -3.70 20.77 14.60
N GLU A 153 -2.52 20.16 14.57
CA GLU A 153 -1.38 20.59 13.75
C GLU A 153 -1.29 19.80 12.44
N LYS A 154 -0.61 20.37 11.44
CA LYS A 154 -0.33 19.66 10.19
C LYS A 154 1.02 18.97 10.30
N LEU A 155 1.03 17.64 10.29
CA LEU A 155 2.26 16.85 10.24
C LEU A 155 2.53 16.43 8.79
N PRO A 156 3.72 16.72 8.23
CA PRO A 156 4.10 16.22 6.90
C PRO A 156 4.13 14.70 6.86
N VAL A 157 3.49 14.10 5.85
CA VAL A 157 3.51 12.65 5.60
C VAL A 157 4.93 12.14 5.40
N ARG A 158 5.79 12.96 4.80
CA ARG A 158 7.23 12.69 4.68
C ARG A 158 7.87 12.37 6.03
N ASN A 159 7.64 13.23 7.03
CA ASN A 159 8.22 13.08 8.37
C ASN A 159 7.69 11.81 9.03
N LEU A 160 6.41 11.52 8.83
CA LEU A 160 5.80 10.31 9.38
C LEU A 160 6.37 9.04 8.74
N LEU A 161 6.49 9.01 7.40
CA LEU A 161 7.07 7.89 6.67
C LEU A 161 8.54 7.68 7.06
N ALA A 162 9.31 8.75 7.20
CA ALA A 162 10.70 8.70 7.67
C ALA A 162 10.82 8.10 9.07
N GLN A 163 9.94 8.50 10.00
CA GLN A 163 9.94 7.94 11.37
C GLN A 163 9.64 6.44 11.35
N ILE A 164 8.66 5.98 10.56
CA ILE A 164 8.30 4.56 10.46
C ILE A 164 9.43 3.75 9.82
N ILE A 165 10.05 4.26 8.75
CA ILE A 165 11.24 3.63 8.15
C ILE A 165 12.37 3.55 9.18
N GLY A 166 12.57 4.59 9.97
CA GLY A 166 13.53 4.64 11.07
C GLY A 166 13.31 3.51 12.08
N LEU A 167 12.08 3.37 12.59
CA LEU A 167 11.69 2.30 13.51
C LEU A 167 11.90 0.90 12.91
N VAL A 168 11.44 0.68 11.66
CA VAL A 168 11.59 -0.61 10.99
C VAL A 168 13.06 -1.01 10.87
N LYS A 169 13.94 -0.04 10.60
CA LYS A 169 15.39 -0.26 10.49
C LYS A 169 16.06 -0.44 11.86
N SER A 170 15.72 0.37 12.87
CA SER A 170 16.35 0.29 14.19
C SER A 170 16.03 -1.02 14.90
N GLU A 171 14.78 -1.46 14.80
CA GLU A 171 14.31 -2.71 15.42
C GLU A 171 14.51 -3.94 14.52
N ASN A 172 15.10 -3.75 13.32
CA ASN A 172 15.35 -4.81 12.34
C ASN A 172 14.09 -5.65 12.04
N LEU A 173 12.93 -4.99 11.91
CA LEU A 173 11.62 -5.65 11.75
C LEU A 173 11.48 -6.33 10.38
N LEU A 174 12.18 -5.81 9.37
CA LEU A 174 12.13 -6.28 7.99
C LEU A 174 13.54 -6.48 7.43
N PRO A 175 13.76 -7.50 6.59
CA PRO A 175 15.03 -7.65 5.88
C PRO A 175 15.24 -6.52 4.88
N ARG A 176 16.50 -6.23 4.55
CA ARG A 176 16.88 -5.14 3.63
C ARG A 176 16.29 -5.25 2.22
N ASN A 177 15.88 -6.44 1.80
CA ASN A 177 15.27 -6.70 0.51
C ASN A 177 13.74 -6.86 0.59
N ASP A 178 13.12 -6.49 1.71
CA ASP A 178 11.67 -6.49 1.81
C ASP A 178 11.08 -5.45 0.84
N PRO A 179 10.14 -5.86 -0.03
CA PRO A 179 9.62 -4.99 -1.07
C PRO A 179 8.89 -3.77 -0.51
N PHE A 180 8.21 -3.88 0.64
CA PHE A 180 7.53 -2.73 1.24
C PHE A 180 8.52 -1.72 1.81
N LEU A 181 9.62 -2.19 2.39
CA LEU A 181 10.66 -1.29 2.89
C LEU A 181 11.34 -0.53 1.74
N ASN A 182 11.66 -1.24 0.67
CA ASN A 182 12.29 -0.63 -0.50
C ASN A 182 11.38 0.40 -1.17
N GLU A 183 10.12 0.05 -1.39
CA GLU A 183 9.14 0.97 -1.99
C GLU A 183 8.89 2.18 -1.09
N ALA A 184 8.79 1.99 0.22
CA ALA A 184 8.64 3.10 1.16
C ALA A 184 9.84 4.05 1.15
N MET A 185 11.06 3.52 0.99
CA MET A 185 12.25 4.35 0.82
C MET A 185 12.22 5.14 -0.49
N CYS A 186 11.85 4.50 -1.60
CA CYS A 186 11.67 5.20 -2.88
C CYS A 186 10.57 6.27 -2.81
N ALA A 187 9.45 5.96 -2.15
CA ALA A 187 8.38 6.92 -1.92
C ALA A 187 8.85 8.11 -1.08
N LEU A 188 9.63 7.87 -0.02
CA LEU A 188 10.20 8.94 0.81
C LEU A 188 11.13 9.86 0.01
N GLU A 189 11.96 9.30 -0.86
CA GLU A 189 12.85 10.07 -1.75
C GLU A 189 12.07 10.87 -2.80
N GLY A 190 10.92 10.36 -3.25
CA GLY A 190 10.05 11.03 -4.22
C GLY A 190 9.16 12.12 -3.65
N ILE A 191 8.98 12.20 -2.33
CA ILE A 191 8.28 13.31 -1.68
C ILE A 191 9.28 14.46 -1.54
N GLU A 192 9.14 15.49 -2.39
CA GLU A 192 9.98 16.68 -2.38
C GLU A 192 10.03 17.29 -0.97
N GLU A 193 11.23 17.67 -0.51
CA GLU A 193 11.34 18.60 0.61
C GLU A 193 10.80 19.93 0.10
N GLU A 194 9.62 20.35 0.60
CA GLU A 194 9.21 21.75 0.47
C GLU A 194 10.37 22.58 0.99
N SER A 195 11.05 23.25 0.06
CA SER A 195 12.11 24.20 0.38
C SER A 195 11.38 25.45 0.88
N ASP A 196 11.41 25.67 2.19
CA ASP A 196 10.97 26.93 2.83
C ASP A 196 11.60 28.17 2.17
#